data_AF-A0A3B0UEU3-F1
#
_entry.id   AF-A0A3B0UEU3-F1
#
_cell.length_a   1.000
_cell.length_b   1.000
_cell.length_c   1.000
_cell.angle_alpha   90.00
_cell.angle_beta   90.00
_cell.angle_gamma   90.00
#
_symmetry.space_group_name_H-M   'P 1'
#
loop_
_entity.id
_entity.type
_entity.pdbx_description
1 polymer ?
#
loop_
_entity_poly.entity_id
_entity_poly.type
_entity_poly.pdbx_seq_one_letter_code
_entity_poly.pdbx_strand_id
1 'polypeptide(L)' 'GMIYRAEYKRKQAAPGVKLTKKAFGFGRKYPITNGYRAFPE' A
#
# COMPACT_ATOMS: atom_id res chain seq x y z
N GLY A 1 1.66 -11.43 -0.48
CA GLY A 1 0.24 -11.30 -0.05
C GLY A 1 -0.04 -10.17 0.94
N MET A 2 0.78 -9.97 1.98
CA MET A 2 0.44 -9.12 3.13
C MET A 2 0.34 -7.61 2.83
N ILE A 3 1.15 -7.10 1.89
CA ILE A 3 1.22 -5.65 1.60
C ILE A 3 -0.05 -5.11 0.95
N TYR A 4 -0.71 -5.89 0.07
CA TYR A 4 -1.95 -5.48 -0.59
C TYR A 4 -3.13 -5.50 0.38
N ARG A 5 -3.19 -6.50 1.27
CA ARG A 5 -4.21 -6.59 2.32
C ARG A 5 -4.12 -5.44 3.34
N ALA A 6 -2.95 -4.83 3.51
CA ALA A 6 -2.72 -3.75 4.46
C ALA A 6 -3.06 -2.35 3.93
N GLU A 7 -3.55 -2.20 2.69
CA GLU A 7 -3.82 -0.89 2.08
C GLU A 7 -4.85 -0.07 2.88
N TYR A 8 -5.90 -0.72 3.41
CA TYR A 8 -6.92 -0.01 4.21
C TYR A 8 -6.31 0.65 5.45
N LYS A 9 -5.43 -0.05 6.18
CA LYS A 9 -4.74 0.49 7.37
C LYS A 9 -3.81 1.64 6.99
N ARG A 10 -3.11 1.54 5.86
CA ARG A 10 -2.19 2.59 5.40
C ARG A 10 -2.89 3.89 5.02
N LYS A 11 -4.12 3.82 4.51
CA LYS A 11 -4.92 5.02 4.18
C LYS A 11 -5.48 5.72 5.42
N GLN A 12 -5.62 5.00 6.54
CA GLN A 12 -6.06 5.55 7.83
C GLN A 12 -4.90 6.08 8.68
N ALA A 13 -3.65 5.79 8.32
CA ALA A 13 -2.49 6.30 9.03
C ALA A 13 -2.34 7.81 8.84
N ALA A 14 -1.80 8.48 9.86
CA ALA A 14 -1.47 9.90 9.79
C ALA A 14 -0.47 10.19 8.65
N PRO A 15 -0.51 11.40 8.06
CA PRO A 15 0.50 11.81 7.08
C PRO A 15 1.90 11.83 7.73
N GLY A 16 2.91 11.43 6.96
CA GLY A 16 4.31 11.44 7.38
C GLY A 16 5.23 12.01 6.29
N VAL A 17 6.46 12.35 6.68
CA VAL A 17 7.47 12.92 5.77
C VAL A 17 7.94 11.88 4.75
N LYS A 18 8.01 12.26 3.48
CA LYS A 18 8.46 11.38 2.39
C LYS A 18 9.99 11.41 2.27
N LEU A 19 10.64 10.28 2.58
CA LEU A 19 12.10 10.12 2.41
C LEU A 19 12.49 9.36 1.12
N THR A 20 11.65 8.42 0.67
CA THR A 20 11.96 7.57 -0.50
C THR A 20 11.10 7.92 -1.71
N LYS A 21 11.60 7.59 -2.91
CA LYS A 21 10.89 7.83 -4.19
C LYS A 21 9.50 7.18 -4.22
N LYS A 22 9.34 6.00 -3.59
CA LYS A 22 8.12 5.18 -3.61
C LYS A 22 7.60 4.85 -2.20
N ALA A 23 7.49 5.87 -1.35
CA ALA A 23 6.97 5.73 0.02
C ALA A 23 5.49 5.33 0.06
N PHE A 24 5.11 4.52 1.07
CA PHE A 24 3.73 4.18 1.36
C PHE A 24 2.96 5.44 1.80
N GLY A 25 1.96 5.85 1.02
CA GLY A 25 1.34 7.16 1.13
C GLY A 25 1.42 7.89 -0.21
N PHE A 26 2.16 9.00 -0.27
CA PHE A 26 2.22 9.84 -1.48
C PHE A 26 2.93 9.18 -2.70
N GLY A 27 3.76 8.15 -2.50
CA GLY A 27 4.53 7.52 -3.59
C GLY A 27 4.01 6.16 -4.06
N ARG A 28 3.11 5.53 -3.31
CA ARG A 28 2.64 4.15 -3.58
C ARG A 28 1.23 3.95 -3.07
N LYS A 29 0.26 4.16 -3.95
CA LYS A 29 -1.17 3.94 -3.70
C LYS A 29 -1.63 2.71 -4.47
N TYR A 30 -2.27 1.78 -3.78
CA TYR A 30 -2.99 0.66 -4.41
C TYR A 30 -4.49 0.77 -4.05
N PRO A 31 -5.39 0.15 -4.83
CA PRO A 31 -6.78 0.02 -4.41
C PRO A 31 -6.88 -0.84 -3.15
N ILE A 32 -7.86 -0.54 -2.27
CA ILE A 32 -8.14 -1.34 -1.08
C ILE A 32 -8.66 -2.72 -1.50
N THR A 33 -9.66 -2.74 -2.39
CA THR A 33 -10.14 -3.95 -3.04
C THR A 33 -9.23 -4.25 -4.23
N ASN A 34 -8.24 -5.12 -4.01
CA ASN A 34 -7.27 -5.52 -5.04
C ASN A 34 -7.32 -7.04 -5.25
N GLY A 35 -7.66 -7.47 -6.47
CA GLY A 35 -7.73 -8.89 -6.86
C GLY A 35 -6.41 -9.47 -7.40
N TYR A 36 -5.36 -8.66 -7.51
CA TYR A 36 -4.07 -9.10 -8.03
C TYR A 36 -3.35 -10.01 -7.02
N ARG A 37 -3.17 -11.29 -7.37
CA ARG A 37 -2.27 -12.22 -6.69
C ARG A 37 -0.99 -12.38 -7.51
N ALA A 38 0.09 -11.80 -7.01
CA ALA A 38 1.39 -11.79 -7.66
C ALA A 38 2.10 -13.17 -7.68
N PHE A 39 1.54 -14.18 -7.02
CA PHE A 39 2.09 -15.54 -6.98
C PHE A 39 0.92 -16.53 -6.96
N PRO A 40 0.75 -17.37 -8.01
CA PRO A 40 0.10 -18.65 -7.83
C PRO A 40 1.10 -19.55 -7.07
N GLU A 41 0.62 -20.27 -6.07
CA GLU A 41 1.34 -21.48 -5.63
C GLU A 41 1.14 -22.55 -6.70
#